data_AF-A0A369J4R2-F1
#
_entry.id   AF-A0A369J4R2-F1
#
_cell.length_a   1.000
_cell.length_b   1.000
_cell.length_c   1.000
_cell.angle_alpha   90.00
_cell.angle_beta   90.00
_cell.angle_gamma   90.00
#
_symmetry.space_group_name_H-M   'P 1'
#
loop_
_entity.id
_entity.type
_entity.pdbx_description
1 polymer ?
#
loop_
_entity_poly.entity_id
_entity_poly.type
_entity_poly.pdbx_seq_one_letter_code
_entity_poly.pdbx_strand_id
1 'polypeptide(L)'
;MAQLTDKAEISETRKDMPKSKANKDYLPELCSTAQRKHSPPICLEVLAFLFTENDLLRWADENKYLLNSDENTRTSNVRSAIKDELPGPRRTRSFSIVWGPPRQRKAGTCIVVATNISEQDMARARDRERIEQFKKVLGVVEEPRWYTGPFPDYYC
;
A
#
# COMPACT_ATOMS: atom_id res chain seq x y z
N MET A 1 24.40 -49.46 16.86
CA MET A 1 24.13 -49.43 15.40
C MET A 1 24.50 -48.05 14.89
N ALA A 2 25.63 -47.95 14.20
CA ALA A 2 26.27 -46.71 13.77
C ALA A 2 26.02 -46.42 12.29
N GLN A 3 26.33 -45.17 11.92
CA GLN A 3 26.58 -44.57 10.59
C GLN A 3 25.37 -43.84 9.97
N LEU A 4 25.37 -42.51 9.81
CA LEU A 4 26.24 -41.56 9.07
C LEU A 4 26.12 -41.66 7.53
N THR A 5 25.73 -40.50 6.95
CA THR A 5 26.10 -39.91 5.63
C THR A 5 25.66 -40.68 4.37
N ASP A 6 25.23 -40.07 3.26
CA ASP A 6 25.81 -39.00 2.45
C ASP A 6 24.68 -38.33 1.61
N LYS A 7 24.64 -37.00 1.48
CA LYS A 7 25.30 -36.17 0.45
C LYS A 7 24.98 -36.53 -1.01
N ALA A 8 24.41 -35.52 -1.65
CA ALA A 8 24.69 -35.05 -3.01
C ALA A 8 24.30 -35.95 -4.19
N GLU A 9 23.25 -35.52 -4.88
CA GLU A 9 23.31 -35.44 -6.34
C GLU A 9 22.71 -34.10 -6.79
N ILE A 10 23.60 -33.14 -7.03
CA ILE A 10 23.37 -32.02 -7.92
C ILE A 10 23.93 -32.49 -9.27
N SER A 11 23.09 -32.73 -10.26
CA SER A 11 23.52 -32.60 -11.65
C SER A 11 22.34 -32.33 -12.58
N GLU A 12 22.41 -31.11 -13.14
CA GLU A 12 22.08 -30.82 -14.53
C GLU A 12 20.62 -30.87 -14.99
N THR A 13 19.99 -29.70 -14.90
CA THR A 13 19.36 -29.10 -16.09
C THR A 13 19.38 -27.57 -15.98
N ARG A 14 20.58 -26.99 -15.91
CA ARG A 14 20.80 -25.57 -16.21
C ARG A 14 20.91 -25.42 -17.73
N LYS A 15 19.79 -25.40 -18.44
CA LYS A 15 19.72 -24.76 -19.75
C LYS A 15 18.45 -23.90 -19.82
N ASP A 16 18.71 -22.60 -19.92
CA ASP A 16 17.83 -21.58 -20.49
C ASP A 16 16.50 -21.31 -19.77
N MET A 17 16.58 -20.59 -18.65
CA MET A 17 15.45 -19.73 -18.26
C MET A 17 15.71 -18.31 -18.75
N PRO A 18 14.79 -17.72 -19.55
CA PRO A 18 14.89 -16.33 -19.94
C PRO A 18 14.82 -15.47 -18.68
N LYS A 19 15.73 -14.51 -18.57
CA LYS A 19 15.67 -13.45 -17.56
C LYS A 19 14.33 -12.75 -17.72
N SER A 20 13.37 -13.09 -16.85
CA SER A 20 12.07 -12.44 -16.77
C SER A 20 12.29 -10.95 -16.54
N LYS A 21 12.09 -10.17 -17.61
CA LYS A 21 12.07 -8.71 -17.55
C LYS A 21 10.85 -8.36 -16.68
N ALA A 22 11.10 -7.80 -15.51
CA ALA A 22 10.04 -7.16 -14.72
C ALA A 22 9.30 -6.19 -15.64
N ASN A 23 8.04 -6.51 -15.95
CA ASN A 23 7.22 -5.72 -16.86
C ASN A 23 6.86 -4.42 -16.13
N LYS A 24 7.52 -3.31 -16.50
CA LYS A 24 7.37 -1.99 -15.88
C LYS A 24 5.98 -1.36 -16.12
N ASP A 25 5.16 -2.01 -16.93
CA ASP A 25 3.93 -1.46 -17.48
C ASP A 25 2.65 -1.99 -16.80
N TYR A 26 2.76 -2.71 -15.68
CA TYR A 26 1.59 -3.21 -14.96
C TYR A 26 0.99 -2.12 -14.04
N LEU A 27 0.07 -1.32 -14.60
CA LEU A 27 -0.82 -0.43 -13.87
C LEU A 27 -2.13 -1.18 -13.53
N PRO A 28 -2.58 -1.25 -12.27
CA PRO A 28 -3.85 -1.90 -11.94
C PRO A 28 -5.04 -1.10 -12.51
N GLU A 29 -5.99 -1.80 -13.16
CA GLU A 29 -7.22 -1.23 -13.74
C GLU A 29 -8.43 -1.30 -12.78
N LEU A 30 -9.22 -0.22 -12.73
CA LEU A 30 -10.40 -0.04 -11.88
C LEU A 30 -11.68 -0.14 -12.72
N CYS A 31 -12.55 -1.11 -12.40
CA CYS A 31 -13.96 -1.07 -12.77
C CYS A 31 -14.79 -0.63 -11.55
N SER A 32 -15.25 0.61 -11.56
CA SER A 32 -16.26 1.11 -10.60
C SER A 32 -17.65 0.58 -10.98
N THR A 33 -18.32 -0.15 -10.08
CA THR A 33 -19.67 -0.72 -10.29
C THR A 33 -20.82 0.21 -9.88
N ALA A 34 -20.57 1.47 -9.52
CA ALA A 34 -21.64 2.45 -9.29
C ALA A 34 -21.92 3.29 -10.54
N GLN A 35 -22.85 2.83 -11.38
CA GLN A 35 -23.35 3.58 -12.53
C GLN A 35 -24.03 4.90 -12.09
N ARG A 36 -23.32 6.03 -12.20
CA ARG A 36 -23.97 7.33 -12.41
C ARG A 36 -24.11 7.54 -13.92
N LYS A 37 -25.35 7.51 -14.41
CA LYS A 37 -25.74 7.48 -15.84
C LYS A 37 -25.25 8.65 -16.74
N HIS A 38 -24.44 9.59 -16.27
CA HIS A 38 -24.15 10.82 -17.03
C HIS A 38 -22.70 11.33 -17.00
N SER A 39 -21.72 10.52 -16.60
CA SER A 39 -20.32 10.95 -16.70
C SER A 39 -19.42 9.80 -17.16
N PRO A 40 -18.40 10.07 -17.99
CA PRO A 40 -17.40 9.06 -18.32
C PRO A 40 -16.79 8.50 -17.03
N PRO A 41 -16.53 7.18 -16.95
CA PRO A 41 -15.87 6.61 -15.79
C PRO A 41 -14.49 7.25 -15.64
N ILE A 42 -14.31 8.09 -14.61
CA ILE A 42 -12.99 8.58 -14.25
C ILE A 42 -12.29 7.42 -13.53
N CYS A 43 -11.18 6.95 -14.08
CA CYS A 43 -10.29 6.05 -13.37
C CYS A 43 -9.78 6.78 -12.13
N LEU A 44 -10.23 6.37 -10.95
CA LEU A 44 -9.78 6.96 -9.70
C LEU A 44 -8.27 6.71 -9.54
N GLU A 45 -7.55 7.81 -9.36
CA GLU A 45 -6.14 7.81 -9.00
C GLU A 45 -6.00 8.38 -7.60
N VAL A 46 -5.12 7.78 -6.82
CA VAL A 46 -4.88 8.16 -5.43
C VAL A 46 -3.39 8.44 -5.25
N LEU A 47 -3.05 9.64 -4.81
CA LEU A 47 -1.71 9.99 -4.35
C LEU A 47 -1.59 9.55 -2.89
N ALA A 48 -0.73 8.56 -2.62
CA ALA A 48 -0.63 7.97 -1.29
C ALA A 48 0.79 7.52 -0.94
N PHE A 49 0.99 7.26 0.35
CA PHE A 49 2.07 6.43 0.85
C PHE A 49 1.57 4.99 0.99
N LEU A 50 2.33 4.04 0.48
CA LEU A 50 1.99 2.63 0.57
C LEU A 50 2.71 1.98 1.75
N PHE A 51 1.93 1.42 2.67
CA PHE A 51 2.41 0.76 3.87
C PHE A 51 2.08 -0.73 3.83
N THR A 52 3.09 -1.56 4.06
CA THR A 52 2.90 -2.97 4.38
C THR A 52 2.46 -3.13 5.83
N GLU A 53 2.03 -4.32 6.22
CA GLU A 53 1.76 -4.65 7.62
C GLU A 53 2.98 -4.42 8.52
N ASN A 54 4.17 -4.81 8.05
CA ASN A 54 5.42 -4.57 8.78
C ASN A 54 5.72 -3.08 8.96
N ASP A 55 5.36 -2.23 7.98
CA ASP A 55 5.54 -0.78 8.12
C ASP A 55 4.60 -0.20 9.18
N LEU A 56 3.37 -0.71 9.28
CA LEU A 56 2.41 -0.30 10.32
C LEU A 56 2.86 -0.75 11.70
N LEU A 57 3.38 -1.97 11.83
CA LEU A 57 3.94 -2.47 13.09
C LEU A 57 5.18 -1.68 13.50
N ARG A 58 6.09 -1.39 12.56
CA ARG A 58 7.25 -0.53 12.81
C ARG A 58 6.83 0.85 13.30
N TRP A 59 5.86 1.48 12.64
CA TRP A 59 5.30 2.76 13.09
C TRP A 59 4.74 2.67 14.51
N ALA A 60 4.04 1.57 14.83
CA ALA A 60 3.50 1.35 16.17
C ALA A 60 4.59 1.19 17.23
N ASP A 61 5.70 0.52 16.92
CA ASP A 61 6.84 0.36 17.83
C ASP A 61 7.54 1.70 18.06
N GLU A 62 7.82 2.45 16.99
CA GLU A 62 8.49 3.75 17.04
C GLU A 62 7.68 4.79 17.82
N ASN A 63 6.35 4.77 17.70
CA ASN A 63 5.44 5.67 18.42
C ASN A 63 4.93 5.10 19.75
N LYS A 64 5.46 3.94 20.19
CA LYS A 64 5.07 3.27 21.45
C LYS A 64 3.55 3.03 21.56
N TYR A 65 2.90 2.76 20.43
CA TYR A 65 1.46 2.59 20.32
C TYR A 65 1.04 1.13 20.59
N LEU A 66 0.18 0.94 21.59
CA LEU A 66 -0.39 -0.34 22.00
C LEU A 66 0.65 -1.47 22.16
N LEU A 67 1.76 -1.19 22.84
CA LEU A 67 2.89 -2.13 23.00
C LEU A 67 2.52 -3.46 23.68
N ASN A 68 1.44 -3.49 24.45
CA ASN A 68 0.98 -4.69 25.18
C ASN A 68 -0.10 -5.47 24.43
N SER A 69 -0.49 -5.04 23.22
CA SER A 69 -1.49 -5.71 22.40
C SER A 69 -0.83 -6.64 21.38
N ASP A 70 -1.57 -7.63 20.89
CA ASP A 70 -1.11 -8.50 19.80
C ASP A 70 -0.99 -7.75 18.46
N GLU A 71 -0.21 -8.30 17.54
CA GLU A 71 0.07 -7.70 16.23
C GLU A 71 -1.20 -7.36 15.44
N ASN A 72 -2.22 -8.23 15.44
CA ASN A 72 -3.45 -7.98 14.68
C ASN A 72 -4.20 -6.77 15.23
N THR A 73 -4.32 -6.69 16.56
CA THR A 73 -4.93 -5.54 17.24
C THR A 73 -4.14 -4.27 16.94
N ARG A 74 -2.81 -4.33 16.98
CA ARG A 74 -1.94 -3.17 16.68
C ARG A 74 -2.12 -2.71 15.24
N THR A 75 -1.92 -3.59 14.26
CA THR A 75 -2.06 -3.27 12.83
C THR A 75 -3.44 -2.67 12.51
N SER A 76 -4.51 -3.21 13.10
CA SER A 76 -5.87 -2.71 12.90
C SER A 76 -6.09 -1.30 13.43
N ASN A 77 -5.52 -0.99 14.60
CA ASN A 77 -5.72 0.31 15.27
C ASN A 77 -4.73 1.39 14.85
N VAL A 78 -3.53 1.01 14.37
CA VAL A 78 -2.50 1.94 13.89
C VAL A 78 -3.01 2.83 12.76
N ARG A 79 -3.84 2.29 11.87
CA ARG A 79 -4.43 3.07 10.78
C ARG A 79 -5.26 4.24 11.30
N SER A 80 -6.03 4.02 12.36
CA SER A 80 -6.83 5.05 13.00
C SER A 80 -5.94 6.09 13.69
N ALA A 81 -4.91 5.64 14.41
CA ALA A 81 -3.96 6.53 15.08
C ALA A 81 -3.22 7.44 14.08
N ILE A 82 -2.67 6.86 13.01
CA ILE A 82 -2.04 7.62 11.92
C ILE A 82 -3.03 8.65 11.37
N LYS A 83 -4.27 8.23 11.08
CA LYS A 83 -5.29 9.13 10.52
C LYS A 83 -5.66 10.29 11.45
N ASP A 84 -5.58 10.09 12.77
CA ASP A 84 -5.83 11.14 13.77
C ASP A 84 -4.69 12.17 13.82
N GLU A 85 -3.46 11.78 13.48
CA GLU A 85 -2.28 12.67 13.46
C GLU A 85 -2.05 13.39 12.14
N LEU A 86 -2.64 12.90 11.04
CA LEU A 86 -2.44 13.50 9.71
C LEU A 86 -3.08 14.90 9.59
N PRO A 87 -2.42 15.84 8.90
CA PRO A 87 -2.91 17.21 8.78
C PRO A 87 -4.13 17.33 7.85
N GLY A 88 -5.05 18.22 8.21
CA GLY A 88 -6.21 18.60 7.41
C GLY A 88 -7.43 17.69 7.59
N PRO A 89 -8.39 17.71 6.65
CA PRO A 89 -9.67 17.05 6.85
C PRO A 89 -9.52 15.53 6.85
N ARG A 90 -10.14 14.90 7.85
CA ARG A 90 -10.18 13.44 7.99
C ARG A 90 -10.77 12.82 6.73
N ARG A 91 -9.97 12.06 5.99
CA ARG A 91 -10.47 11.22 4.89
C ARG A 91 -11.22 10.04 5.52
N THR A 92 -12.51 9.94 5.27
CA THR A 92 -13.32 8.81 5.76
C THR A 92 -12.83 7.49 5.18
N ARG A 93 -12.37 7.49 3.92
CA ARG A 93 -11.93 6.28 3.20
C ARG A 93 -10.43 6.02 3.36
N SER A 94 -10.11 4.78 3.69
CA SER A 94 -8.76 4.21 3.55
C SER A 94 -8.79 3.26 2.35
N PHE A 95 -7.82 3.36 1.44
CA PHE A 95 -7.74 2.45 0.31
C PHE A 95 -6.73 1.35 0.59
N SER A 96 -7.06 0.12 0.22
CA SER A 96 -6.10 -0.99 0.19
C SER A 96 -5.73 -1.28 -1.26
N ILE A 97 -4.45 -1.45 -1.52
CA ILE A 97 -3.95 -1.92 -2.82
C ILE A 97 -3.44 -3.32 -2.64
N VAL A 98 -3.78 -4.17 -3.61
CA VAL A 98 -3.18 -5.49 -3.75
C VAL A 98 -2.24 -5.45 -4.95
N TRP A 99 -0.96 -5.74 -4.74
CA TRP A 99 0.04 -5.81 -5.80
C TRP A 99 0.74 -7.18 -5.83
N GLY A 100 1.40 -7.48 -6.94
CA GLY A 100 2.13 -8.72 -7.16
C GLY A 100 1.34 -9.79 -7.92
N PRO A 101 2.03 -10.86 -8.38
CA PRO A 101 1.39 -11.93 -9.14
C PRO A 101 0.36 -12.68 -8.27
N PRO A 102 -0.66 -13.34 -8.85
CA PRO A 102 -1.80 -13.91 -8.11
C PRO A 102 -1.43 -14.77 -6.89
N ARG A 103 -0.30 -15.49 -6.94
CA ARG A 103 0.19 -16.37 -5.85
C ARG A 103 1.07 -15.67 -4.80
N GLN A 104 1.42 -14.41 -5.01
CA GLN A 104 2.28 -13.61 -4.13
C GLN A 104 1.67 -12.22 -3.92
N ARG A 105 0.34 -12.14 -3.98
CA ARG A 105 -0.40 -10.90 -3.76
C ARG A 105 -0.08 -10.38 -2.36
N LYS A 106 0.45 -9.18 -2.31
CA LYS A 106 0.68 -8.44 -1.07
C LYS A 106 -0.39 -7.36 -0.99
N ALA A 107 -1.10 -7.33 0.12
CA ALA A 107 -1.97 -6.23 0.46
C ALA A 107 -1.16 -5.15 1.16
N GLY A 108 -1.55 -3.90 0.95
CA GLY A 108 -0.95 -2.77 1.64
C GLY A 108 -1.92 -1.63 1.71
N THR A 109 -1.70 -0.84 2.74
CA THR A 109 -2.56 0.25 3.16
C THR A 109 -2.08 1.51 2.49
N CYS A 110 -2.97 2.20 1.79
CA CYS A 110 -2.69 3.52 1.25
C CYS A 110 -3.08 4.58 2.26
N ILE A 111 -2.08 5.33 2.72
CA ILE A 111 -2.29 6.56 3.46
C ILE A 111 -2.42 7.70 2.46
N VAL A 112 -3.66 8.18 2.28
CA VAL A 112 -4.06 9.05 1.16
C VAL A 112 -3.73 10.52 1.41
N VAL A 113 -2.95 11.11 0.52
CA VAL A 113 -2.72 12.55 0.46
C VAL A 113 -3.85 13.23 -0.33
N ALA A 114 -4.10 12.72 -1.54
CA ALA A 114 -5.03 13.31 -2.50
C ALA A 114 -5.60 12.28 -3.48
N THR A 115 -6.64 12.68 -4.22
CA THR A 115 -7.25 11.91 -5.32
C THR A 115 -7.42 12.80 -6.56
N ASN A 116 -7.72 12.21 -7.71
CA ASN A 116 -8.06 12.97 -8.93
C ASN A 116 -9.56 13.34 -9.03
N ILE A 117 -10.36 13.15 -7.97
CA ILE A 117 -11.82 13.37 -7.99
C ILE A 117 -12.18 14.87 -8.06
N SER A 118 -11.39 15.75 -7.45
CA SER A 118 -11.71 17.17 -7.35
C SER A 118 -10.47 18.06 -7.48
N GLU A 119 -10.69 19.31 -7.93
CA GLU A 119 -9.62 20.31 -7.99
C GLU A 119 -8.99 20.59 -6.62
N GLN A 120 -9.79 20.54 -5.55
CA GLN A 120 -9.29 20.68 -4.18
C GLN A 120 -8.36 19.53 -3.78
N ASP A 121 -8.62 18.31 -4.26
CA ASP A 121 -7.71 17.19 -4.04
C ASP A 121 -6.44 17.33 -4.87
N MET A 122 -6.56 17.75 -6.12
CA MET A 122 -5.41 18.01 -6.98
C MET A 122 -4.55 19.17 -6.48
N ALA A 123 -5.14 20.17 -5.82
CA ALA A 123 -4.40 21.22 -5.12
C ALA A 123 -3.61 20.65 -3.94
N ARG A 124 -4.24 19.78 -3.12
CA ARG A 124 -3.56 19.05 -2.03
C ARG A 124 -2.43 18.14 -2.53
N ALA A 125 -2.55 17.58 -3.73
CA ALA A 125 -1.49 16.79 -4.34
C ALA A 125 -0.22 17.61 -4.67
N ARG A 126 -0.35 18.94 -4.81
CA ARG A 126 0.74 19.86 -5.11
C ARG A 126 1.26 20.60 -3.88
N ASP A 127 0.56 20.48 -2.75
CA ASP A 127 0.89 21.11 -1.49
C ASP A 127 2.10 20.42 -0.85
N ARG A 128 3.27 21.01 -1.05
CA ARG A 128 4.55 20.46 -0.55
C ARG A 128 4.63 20.47 0.97
N GLU A 129 4.11 21.50 1.62
CA GLU A 129 4.13 21.59 3.09
C GLU A 129 3.30 20.46 3.70
N ARG A 130 2.11 20.22 3.13
CA ARG A 130 1.25 19.09 3.52
C ARG A 130 1.95 17.75 3.33
N ILE A 131 2.63 17.53 2.21
CA ILE A 131 3.36 16.27 1.95
C ILE A 131 4.47 16.08 2.98
N GLU A 132 5.22 17.12 3.33
CA GLU A 132 6.26 17.04 4.37
C GLU A 132 5.69 16.77 5.76
N GLN A 133 4.54 17.34 6.10
CA GLN A 133 3.83 17.01 7.34
C GLN A 133 3.39 15.53 7.37
N PHE A 134 2.90 14.99 6.24
CA PHE A 134 2.61 13.57 6.11
C PHE A 134 3.86 12.71 6.33
N LYS A 135 4.98 13.06 5.68
CA LYS A 135 6.26 12.35 5.82
C LYS A 135 6.74 12.32 7.27
N LYS A 136 6.58 13.45 7.98
CA LYS A 136 6.90 13.56 9.41
C LYS A 136 6.06 12.64 10.29
N VAL A 137 4.73 12.63 10.11
CA VAL A 137 3.82 11.75 10.89
C VAL A 137 4.11 10.28 10.59
N LEU A 138 4.37 9.97 9.32
CA LEU A 138 4.58 8.60 8.86
C LEU A 138 6.01 8.07 9.10
N GLY A 139 6.96 8.92 9.44
CA GLY A 139 8.36 8.54 9.61
C GLY A 139 9.03 8.07 8.31
N VAL A 140 8.59 8.58 7.15
CA VAL A 140 9.08 8.15 5.83
C VAL A 140 9.86 9.27 5.14
N VAL A 141 10.83 8.88 4.32
CA VAL A 141 11.63 9.83 3.51
C VAL A 141 11.20 9.86 2.05
N GLU A 142 10.52 8.81 1.62
CA GLU A 142 10.01 8.65 0.25
C GLU A 142 8.94 9.68 -0.08
N GLU A 143 8.76 9.94 -1.38
CA GLU A 143 7.64 10.74 -1.89
C GLU A 143 6.40 9.87 -2.09
N PRO A 144 5.18 10.43 -1.90
CA PRO A 144 3.95 9.72 -2.22
C PRO A 144 3.88 9.46 -3.73
N ARG A 145 3.22 8.36 -4.12
CA ARG A 145 3.06 7.97 -5.52
C ARG A 145 1.60 7.93 -5.90
N TRP A 146 1.35 8.17 -7.18
CA TRP A 146 0.04 7.93 -7.77
C TRP A 146 -0.15 6.44 -7.97
N TYR A 147 -1.26 5.94 -7.45
CA TYR A 147 -1.70 4.57 -7.63
C TYR A 147 -3.03 4.55 -8.35
N THR A 148 -3.15 3.62 -9.28
CA THR A 148 -4.42 3.15 -9.84
C THR A 148 -4.72 1.79 -9.22
N GLY A 149 -5.95 1.55 -8.79
CA GLY A 149 -6.42 0.25 -8.31
C GLY A 149 -7.31 -0.43 -9.36
N PRO A 150 -7.86 -1.62 -9.08
CA PRO A 150 -9.14 -1.85 -8.41
C PRO A 150 -8.99 -1.47 -6.94
N PHE A 151 -9.51 -0.31 -6.53
CA PHE A 151 -9.71 -0.02 -5.12
C PHE A 151 -10.99 -0.73 -4.71
N PRO A 152 -10.92 -1.80 -3.91
CA PRO A 152 -12.14 -2.38 -3.41
C PRO A 152 -12.81 -1.35 -2.49
N ASP A 153 -14.07 -1.00 -2.77
CA ASP A 153 -14.97 -0.34 -1.82
C ASP A 153 -15.32 -1.36 -0.71
N TYR A 154 -14.36 -1.71 0.15
CA TYR A 154 -14.66 -2.45 1.37
C TYR A 154 -14.75 -1.49 2.55
N TYR A 155 -15.97 -1.42 3.11
CA TYR A 155 -16.40 -0.75 4.34
C TYR A 155 -16.60 0.78 4.26
N CYS A 156 -17.87 1.15 4.09
CA CYS A 156 -18.46 2.40 4.60
C CYS A 156 -18.71 2.27 6.11
#